data_AF-A0A936CK90-F1
#
_entry.id   AF-A0A936CK90-F1
#
_cell.length_a   1.000
_cell.length_b   1.000
_cell.length_c   1.000
_cell.angle_alpha   90.00
_cell.angle_beta   90.00
_cell.angle_gamma   90.00
#
_symmetry.space_group_name_H-M   'P 1'
#
loop_
_entity.id
_entity.type
_entity.pdbx_description
1 polymer ?
#
loop_
_entity_poly.entity_id
_entity_poly.type
_entity_poly.pdbx_seq_one_letter_code
_entity_poly.pdbx_strand_id
1 'polypeptide(L)'
;MTATIIGVSVVGFFFYSIALFWKDQSMPDTYADKLTIPNDIKLYLPSDSNFSSKSLDTLPNFQIYNSFQPGLYSYAVWTKKIESGYCYLKAFEVTHNDPLSANRLKERSRIKVFNSSDTTAMFEMTAREGYSSEGIFTIYEGDWGKPYAARFEVWFVPDNGGKERKLIEKNFKIEGWQR
;
A
#
# COMPACT_ATOMS: atom_id res chain seq x y z
N MET A 1 -14.63 54.60 7.90
CA MET A 1 -15.11 53.90 6.68
C MET A 1 -14.07 52.90 6.16
N THR A 2 -12.78 53.26 6.12
CA THR A 2 -11.68 52.40 5.65
C THR A 2 -11.42 51.15 6.50
N ALA A 3 -11.45 51.24 7.83
CA ALA A 3 -11.21 50.09 8.71
C ALA A 3 -12.28 48.98 8.58
N THR A 4 -13.54 49.34 8.36
CA THR A 4 -14.65 48.39 8.19
C THR A 4 -14.54 47.61 6.87
N ILE A 5 -14.11 48.28 5.79
CA ILE A 5 -13.90 47.67 4.47
C ILE A 5 -12.73 46.68 4.51
N ILE A 6 -11.64 47.02 5.21
CA ILE A 6 -10.48 46.12 5.39
C ILE A 6 -10.88 44.89 6.22
N GLY A 7 -11.64 45.08 7.31
CA GLY A 7 -12.12 43.96 8.14
C GLY A 7 -13.01 42.99 7.37
N VAL A 8 -13.96 43.49 6.58
CA VAL A 8 -14.83 42.65 5.74
C VAL A 8 -14.04 41.92 4.65
N SER A 9 -13.03 42.56 4.06
CA SER A 9 -12.18 41.96 3.03
C SER A 9 -11.31 40.81 3.58
N VAL A 10 -10.75 40.98 4.77
CA VAL A 10 -9.94 39.93 5.44
C VAL A 10 -10.80 38.73 5.82
N VAL A 11 -12.00 38.96 6.36
CA VAL A 11 -12.93 37.87 6.71
C VAL A 11 -13.41 37.15 5.45
N GLY A 12 -13.74 37.88 4.38
CA GLY A 12 -14.11 37.30 3.09
C GLY A 12 -12.99 36.46 2.48
N PHE A 13 -11.74 36.95 2.52
CA PHE A 13 -10.57 36.19 2.06
C PHE A 13 -10.32 34.93 2.88
N PHE A 14 -10.51 34.98 4.21
CA PHE A 14 -10.37 33.83 5.09
C PHE A 14 -11.39 32.73 4.76
N PHE A 15 -12.68 33.08 4.63
CA PHE A 15 -13.71 32.10 4.25
C PHE A 15 -13.53 31.57 2.82
N TYR A 16 -13.09 32.41 1.88
CA TYR A 16 -12.76 31.98 0.53
C TYR A 16 -11.59 30.99 0.51
N SER A 17 -10.54 31.25 1.31
CA SER A 17 -9.40 30.35 1.44
C SER A 17 -9.78 29.01 2.06
N ILE A 18 -10.66 29.03 3.07
CA ILE A 18 -11.25 27.81 3.64
C ILE A 18 -12.05 27.06 2.56
N ALA A 19 -12.93 27.74 1.84
CA ALA A 19 -13.73 27.10 0.79
C ALA A 19 -12.88 26.48 -0.32
N LEU A 20 -11.79 27.14 -0.74
CA LEU A 20 -10.82 26.58 -1.68
C LEU A 20 -10.11 25.35 -1.10
N PHE A 21 -9.68 25.41 0.17
CA PHE A 21 -9.07 24.27 0.85
C PHE A 21 -10.00 23.04 0.89
N TRP A 22 -11.29 23.23 1.23
CA TRP A 22 -12.27 22.14 1.20
C TRP A 22 -12.56 21.64 -0.21
N LYS A 23 -12.57 22.54 -1.22
CA LYS A 23 -12.76 22.17 -2.63
C LYS A 23 -11.58 21.32 -3.15
N ASP A 24 -10.36 21.70 -2.86
CA ASP A 24 -9.17 20.98 -3.32
C ASP A 24 -9.03 19.63 -2.62
N GLN A 25 -9.42 19.52 -1.34
CA GLN A 25 -9.49 18.25 -0.59
C GLN A 25 -10.67 17.35 -0.99
N SER A 26 -11.60 17.85 -1.81
CA SER A 26 -12.78 17.11 -2.26
C SER A 26 -12.78 16.83 -3.76
N MET A 27 -11.65 16.99 -4.46
CA MET A 27 -11.52 16.52 -5.83
C MET A 27 -11.13 15.04 -5.81
N PRO A 28 -12.10 14.12 -6.00
CA PRO A 28 -11.81 12.69 -5.93
C PRO A 28 -10.82 12.29 -7.03
N ASP A 29 -9.87 11.41 -6.70
CA ASP A 29 -9.01 10.81 -7.73
C ASP A 29 -9.90 9.95 -8.65
N THR A 30 -9.75 10.16 -9.95
CA THR A 30 -10.52 9.49 -11.00
C THR A 30 -9.80 8.28 -11.58
N TYR A 31 -8.60 7.96 -11.09
CA TYR A 31 -7.76 6.85 -11.56
C TYR A 31 -8.55 5.54 -11.66
N ALA A 32 -9.33 5.20 -10.62
CA ALA A 32 -10.07 3.95 -10.54
C ALA A 32 -11.45 3.98 -11.25
N ASP A 33 -11.94 5.14 -11.72
CA ASP A 33 -13.33 5.30 -12.21
C ASP A 33 -13.65 4.44 -13.43
N LYS A 34 -12.64 4.11 -14.22
CA LYS A 34 -12.78 3.38 -15.48
C LYS A 34 -12.15 1.99 -15.43
N LEU A 35 -11.63 1.59 -14.27
CA LEU A 35 -11.03 0.27 -14.10
C LEU A 35 -12.13 -0.77 -13.91
N THR A 36 -11.96 -1.92 -14.54
CA THR A 36 -12.85 -3.07 -14.37
C THR A 36 -12.11 -4.18 -13.64
N ILE A 37 -12.74 -4.77 -12.63
CA ILE A 37 -12.18 -5.96 -11.97
C ILE A 37 -12.42 -7.16 -12.89
N PRO A 38 -11.37 -7.84 -13.40
CA PRO A 38 -11.55 -9.04 -14.21
C PRO A 38 -12.17 -10.18 -13.39
N ASN A 39 -13.06 -10.96 -14.00
CA ASN A 39 -13.77 -12.06 -13.34
C ASN A 39 -13.05 -13.41 -13.43
N ASP A 40 -11.99 -13.50 -14.24
CA ASP A 40 -11.24 -14.71 -14.57
C ASP A 40 -9.96 -14.88 -13.74
N ILE A 41 -9.72 -13.98 -12.77
CA ILE A 41 -8.55 -14.02 -11.89
C ILE A 41 -8.94 -14.34 -10.45
N LYS A 42 -8.07 -15.08 -9.75
CA LYS A 42 -8.19 -15.26 -8.30
C LYS A 42 -7.85 -13.95 -7.60
N LEU A 43 -8.85 -13.35 -6.97
CA LEU A 43 -8.74 -12.07 -6.26
C LEU A 43 -8.89 -12.30 -4.76
N TYR A 44 -7.91 -11.82 -4.00
CA TYR A 44 -7.92 -11.86 -2.54
C TYR A 44 -8.40 -10.52 -1.97
N LEU A 45 -8.90 -10.53 -0.73
CA LEU A 45 -9.13 -9.31 0.04
C LEU A 45 -7.95 -9.09 1.00
N PRO A 46 -7.55 -7.84 1.24
CA PRO A 46 -6.75 -7.51 2.42
C PRO A 46 -7.49 -7.97 3.69
N SER A 47 -6.75 -8.43 4.68
CA SER A 47 -7.31 -8.95 5.94
C SER A 47 -7.48 -7.84 6.96
N ASP A 48 -8.60 -7.84 7.68
CA ASP A 48 -8.88 -6.91 8.80
C ASP A 48 -8.43 -7.46 10.16
N SER A 49 -8.14 -8.76 10.25
CA SER A 49 -7.77 -9.42 11.49
C SER A 49 -6.26 -9.66 11.62
N ASN A 50 -5.79 -9.72 12.87
CA ASN A 50 -4.45 -10.21 13.19
C ASN A 50 -4.32 -11.67 12.74
N PHE A 51 -3.21 -11.94 12.07
CA PHE A 51 -2.97 -13.14 11.29
C PHE A 51 -3.23 -14.47 12.02
N SER A 52 -3.77 -15.45 11.28
CA SER A 52 -3.86 -16.85 11.69
C SER A 52 -2.91 -17.69 10.83
N SER A 53 -1.96 -18.38 11.47
CA SER A 53 -0.97 -19.27 10.84
C SER A 53 -1.54 -20.51 10.15
N LYS A 54 -2.86 -20.72 10.21
CA LYS A 54 -3.53 -21.96 9.84
C LYS A 54 -3.77 -22.17 8.33
N SER A 55 -3.40 -21.24 7.46
CA SER A 55 -3.77 -21.25 6.03
C SER A 55 -2.58 -20.98 5.09
N LEU A 56 -1.49 -21.74 5.24
CA LEU A 56 -0.33 -21.67 4.34
C LEU A 56 -0.20 -22.97 3.55
N ASP A 57 -1.05 -23.15 2.53
CA ASP A 57 -1.04 -24.36 1.71
C ASP A 57 0.23 -24.46 0.83
N THR A 58 0.85 -23.32 0.50
CA THR A 58 2.07 -23.21 -0.31
C THR A 58 2.98 -22.10 0.21
N LEU A 59 4.29 -22.34 0.23
CA LEU A 59 5.34 -21.39 0.61
C LEU A 59 6.33 -21.17 -0.54
N PRO A 60 6.90 -19.96 -0.72
CA PRO A 60 6.66 -18.75 0.07
C PRO A 60 5.24 -18.22 -0.12
N ASN A 61 4.74 -17.44 0.84
CA ASN A 61 3.40 -16.88 0.80
C ASN A 61 3.37 -15.48 1.43
N PHE A 62 2.32 -14.71 1.16
CA PHE A 62 2.14 -13.39 1.78
C PHE A 62 0.66 -13.00 1.89
N GLN A 63 0.39 -12.05 2.78
CA GLN A 63 -0.94 -11.51 3.04
C GLN A 63 -0.80 -10.00 3.22
N ILE A 64 -1.73 -9.25 2.63
CA ILE A 64 -1.89 -7.81 2.84
C ILE A 64 -2.97 -7.60 3.89
N TYR A 65 -2.79 -6.61 4.75
CA TYR A 65 -3.74 -6.21 5.79
C TYR A 65 -4.21 -4.79 5.54
N ASN A 66 -5.49 -4.55 5.80
CA ASN A 66 -6.00 -3.20 5.89
C ASN A 66 -5.39 -2.51 7.11
N SER A 67 -5.14 -1.21 6.98
CA SER A 67 -4.86 -0.35 8.12
C SER A 67 -6.11 0.46 8.48
N PHE A 68 -5.94 1.53 9.25
CA PHE A 68 -7.04 2.35 9.78
C PHE A 68 -7.83 3.12 8.71
N GLN A 69 -7.31 3.22 7.48
CA GLN A 69 -7.95 3.92 6.36
C GLN A 69 -7.68 3.20 5.02
N PRO A 70 -8.59 3.29 4.04
CA PRO A 70 -8.35 2.72 2.71
C PRO A 70 -7.13 3.34 2.02
N GLY A 71 -6.46 2.57 1.18
CA GLY A 71 -5.18 2.95 0.59
C GLY A 71 -3.97 2.80 1.52
N LEU A 72 -4.17 2.58 2.83
CA LEU A 72 -3.12 2.24 3.79
C LEU A 72 -3.13 0.76 4.11
N TYR A 73 -1.95 0.14 4.00
CA TYR A 73 -1.80 -1.30 4.11
C TYR A 73 -0.55 -1.67 4.89
N SER A 74 -0.52 -2.87 5.44
CA SER A 74 0.70 -3.56 5.84
C SER A 74 0.73 -4.95 5.20
N TYR A 75 1.85 -5.66 5.29
CA TYR A 75 1.90 -7.04 4.84
C TYR A 75 2.85 -7.88 5.69
N ALA A 76 2.67 -9.20 5.59
CA ALA A 76 3.59 -10.18 6.12
C ALA A 76 3.90 -11.24 5.07
N VAL A 77 5.10 -11.82 5.16
CA VAL A 77 5.57 -12.90 4.30
C VAL A 77 5.88 -14.13 5.15
N TRP A 78 5.54 -15.29 4.63
CA TRP A 78 5.92 -16.59 5.19
C TRP A 78 6.87 -17.29 4.24
N THR A 79 7.94 -17.82 4.81
CA THR A 79 8.92 -18.60 4.06
C THR A 79 9.57 -19.63 4.99
N LYS A 80 10.14 -20.68 4.40
CA LYS A 80 11.03 -21.61 5.12
C LYS A 80 12.42 -20.98 5.17
N LYS A 81 13.45 -21.73 4.79
CA LYS A 81 14.82 -21.28 4.73
C LYS A 81 14.98 -20.11 3.75
N ILE A 82 15.56 -19.01 4.23
CA ILE A 82 15.88 -17.83 3.43
C ILE A 82 17.15 -17.18 3.96
N GLU A 83 18.02 -16.76 3.04
CA GLU A 83 19.26 -16.04 3.34
C GLU A 83 18.96 -14.70 4.02
N SER A 84 19.97 -14.11 4.69
CA SER A 84 19.83 -12.75 5.21
C SER A 84 19.60 -11.78 4.05
N GLY A 85 18.61 -10.92 4.18
CA GLY A 85 18.26 -9.95 3.16
C GLY A 85 17.03 -9.15 3.55
N TYR A 86 16.37 -8.59 2.55
CA TYR A 86 15.06 -7.98 2.72
C TYR A 86 14.10 -8.37 1.62
N CYS A 87 12.82 -8.47 1.99
CA CYS A 87 11.72 -8.51 1.05
C CYS A 87 11.16 -7.11 0.84
N TYR A 88 10.54 -6.85 -0.31
CA TYR A 88 9.77 -5.65 -0.59
C TYR A 88 8.65 -5.94 -1.61
N LEU A 89 7.76 -4.99 -1.81
CA LEU A 89 6.64 -5.10 -2.75
C LEU A 89 6.85 -4.30 -4.04
N LYS A 90 6.42 -4.88 -5.15
CA LYS A 90 5.95 -4.13 -6.33
C LYS A 90 4.44 -4.33 -6.45
N ALA A 91 3.74 -3.33 -6.95
CA ALA A 91 2.31 -3.39 -7.16
C ALA A 91 1.97 -2.86 -8.55
N PHE A 92 1.00 -3.49 -9.20
CA PHE A 92 0.55 -3.11 -10.53
C PHE A 92 -0.97 -3.15 -10.60
N GLU A 93 -1.60 -2.15 -11.20
CA GLU A 93 -3.00 -2.25 -11.61
C GLU A 93 -3.12 -3.37 -12.65
N VAL A 94 -4.11 -4.26 -12.51
CA VAL A 94 -4.15 -5.51 -13.29
C VAL A 94 -4.46 -5.30 -14.76
N THR A 95 -5.33 -4.36 -15.13
CA THR A 95 -5.86 -4.23 -16.49
C THR A 95 -4.88 -3.58 -17.46
N HIS A 96 -4.16 -2.55 -17.02
CA HIS A 96 -3.18 -1.80 -17.83
C HIS A 96 -1.73 -2.10 -17.43
N ASN A 97 -1.52 -2.86 -16.34
CA ASN A 97 -0.21 -3.15 -15.77
C ASN A 97 0.55 -1.88 -15.35
N ASP A 98 -0.20 -0.86 -14.92
CA ASP A 98 0.34 0.40 -14.43
C ASP A 98 1.04 0.18 -13.08
N PRO A 99 2.28 0.65 -12.89
CA PRO A 99 2.98 0.48 -11.63
C PRO A 99 2.42 1.42 -10.54
N LEU A 100 1.99 0.85 -9.43
CA LEU A 100 1.36 1.57 -8.32
C LEU A 100 2.39 2.01 -7.29
N SER A 101 2.37 3.28 -6.88
CA SER A 101 3.29 3.87 -5.91
C SER A 101 4.77 3.60 -6.23
N ALA A 102 5.14 3.44 -7.50
CA ALA A 102 6.41 2.85 -7.96
C ALA A 102 7.66 3.48 -7.31
N ASN A 103 7.65 4.81 -7.19
CA ASN A 103 8.77 5.59 -6.65
C ASN A 103 8.97 5.43 -5.14
N ARG A 104 8.03 4.80 -4.42
CA ARG A 104 8.01 4.77 -2.94
C ARG A 104 7.81 3.37 -2.38
N LEU A 105 7.01 2.53 -3.06
CA LEU A 105 6.57 1.25 -2.54
C LEU A 105 7.74 0.34 -2.18
N LYS A 106 8.77 0.26 -3.03
CA LYS A 106 9.96 -0.57 -2.77
C LYS A 106 10.64 -0.24 -1.45
N GLU A 107 10.74 1.03 -1.08
CA GLU A 107 11.40 1.43 0.16
C GLU A 107 10.47 1.32 1.37
N ARG A 108 9.21 1.73 1.19
CA ARG A 108 8.21 1.77 2.28
C ARG A 108 7.71 0.39 2.68
N SER A 109 7.83 -0.61 1.82
CA SER A 109 7.41 -1.98 2.09
C SER A 109 8.55 -2.91 2.50
N ARG A 110 9.75 -2.42 2.83
CA ARG A 110 10.86 -3.34 3.14
C ARG A 110 10.64 -4.08 4.46
N ILE A 111 10.84 -5.39 4.45
CA ILE A 111 10.88 -6.26 5.63
C ILE A 111 12.24 -6.96 5.65
N LYS A 112 12.97 -6.87 6.77
CA LYS A 112 14.20 -7.67 6.96
C LYS A 112 13.82 -9.12 7.23
N VAL A 113 14.48 -10.04 6.52
CA VAL A 113 14.18 -11.47 6.61
C VAL A 113 15.45 -12.29 6.77
N PHE A 114 15.37 -13.33 7.58
CA PHE A 114 16.40 -14.34 7.72
C PHE A 114 15.81 -15.57 8.41
N ASN A 115 15.98 -16.75 7.82
CA ASN A 115 15.61 -18.01 8.46
C ASN A 115 16.57 -19.11 8.01
N SER A 116 17.33 -19.68 8.95
CA SER A 116 18.24 -20.79 8.67
C SER A 116 17.55 -22.16 8.66
N SER A 117 16.32 -22.24 9.16
CA SER A 117 15.54 -23.46 9.35
C SER A 117 14.58 -23.76 8.19
N ASP A 118 14.25 -25.03 7.97
CA ASP A 118 13.19 -25.47 7.06
C ASP A 118 11.78 -25.32 7.67
N THR A 119 11.68 -24.92 8.93
CA THR A 119 10.41 -24.53 9.56
C THR A 119 9.93 -23.19 9.02
N THR A 120 8.62 -23.07 8.85
CA THR A 120 7.99 -21.82 8.42
C THR A 120 8.26 -20.69 9.43
N ALA A 121 8.79 -19.59 8.94
CA ALA A 121 8.90 -18.33 9.67
C ALA A 121 7.97 -17.29 9.05
N MET A 122 7.48 -16.39 9.89
CA MET A 122 6.68 -15.22 9.52
C MET A 122 7.53 -13.97 9.71
N PHE A 123 7.51 -13.07 8.73
CA PHE A 123 8.09 -11.74 8.84
C PHE A 123 7.04 -10.71 8.48
N GLU A 124 6.75 -9.81 9.41
CA GLU A 124 5.78 -8.75 9.26
C GLU A 124 6.46 -7.40 9.07
N MET A 125 5.76 -6.46 8.42
CA MET A 125 6.21 -5.08 8.40
C MET A 125 6.25 -4.52 9.81
N THR A 126 7.38 -3.89 10.14
CA THR A 126 7.55 -3.17 11.40
C THR A 126 7.74 -1.68 11.12
N ALA A 127 7.52 -0.87 12.15
CA ALA A 127 7.82 0.55 12.13
C ALA A 127 9.27 0.77 11.67
N ARG A 128 9.47 1.75 10.78
CA ARG A 128 10.76 2.04 10.17
C ARG A 128 11.04 3.53 10.25
N GLU A 129 12.15 3.85 10.90
CA GLU A 129 12.62 5.23 11.07
C GLU A 129 12.73 5.92 9.70
N GLY A 130 12.16 7.13 9.61
CA GLY A 130 12.12 7.91 8.37
C GLY A 130 11.01 7.54 7.37
N TYR A 131 10.18 6.52 7.63
CA TYR A 131 9.10 6.11 6.71
C TYR A 131 7.73 6.02 7.35
N SER A 132 7.57 5.12 8.33
CA SER A 132 6.27 4.84 8.96
C SER A 132 6.50 4.39 10.40
N SER A 133 5.85 5.07 11.35
CA SER A 133 5.84 4.68 12.77
C SER A 133 5.02 3.42 13.05
N GLU A 134 4.25 2.93 12.07
CA GLU A 134 3.26 1.85 12.27
C GLU A 134 3.48 0.64 11.36
N GLY A 135 4.53 0.64 10.52
CA GLY A 135 4.78 -0.47 9.59
C GLY A 135 3.76 -0.53 8.45
N ILE A 136 3.32 0.64 7.97
CA ILE A 136 2.33 0.78 6.89
C ILE A 136 2.97 1.33 5.61
N PHE A 137 2.41 0.94 4.46
CA PHE A 137 2.67 1.53 3.15
C PHE A 137 1.37 2.07 2.54
N THR A 138 1.50 2.94 1.54
CA THR A 138 0.38 3.62 0.90
C THR A 138 0.34 3.30 -0.59
N ILE A 139 -0.84 2.97 -1.10
CA ILE A 139 -1.14 2.96 -2.54
C ILE A 139 -1.85 4.28 -2.85
N TYR A 140 -1.28 5.07 -3.74
CA TYR A 140 -1.74 6.45 -3.96
C TYR A 140 -2.67 6.61 -5.15
N GLU A 141 -2.67 5.64 -6.05
CA GLU A 141 -3.50 5.67 -7.24
C GLU A 141 -4.90 5.16 -6.91
N GLY A 142 -5.91 5.99 -7.18
CA GLY A 142 -7.30 5.71 -6.87
C GLY A 142 -7.79 6.48 -5.64
N ASP A 143 -9.01 6.19 -5.22
CA ASP A 143 -9.70 6.93 -4.17
C ASP A 143 -10.50 5.98 -3.28
N TRP A 144 -10.95 6.48 -2.14
CA TRP A 144 -11.81 5.75 -1.23
C TRP A 144 -13.16 5.41 -1.88
N GLY A 145 -13.64 4.19 -1.64
CA GLY A 145 -14.90 3.70 -2.20
C GLY A 145 -14.83 3.29 -3.68
N LYS A 146 -13.64 3.31 -4.28
CA LYS A 146 -13.41 2.94 -5.70
C LYS A 146 -12.43 1.78 -5.81
N PRO A 147 -12.84 0.55 -5.44
CA PRO A 147 -11.93 -0.58 -5.42
C PRO A 147 -11.59 -1.09 -6.83
N TYR A 148 -10.35 -1.49 -7.02
CA TYR A 148 -9.84 -2.07 -8.26
C TYR A 148 -8.93 -3.28 -7.98
N ALA A 149 -8.58 -4.01 -9.03
CA ALA A 149 -7.71 -5.18 -8.92
C ALA A 149 -6.23 -4.76 -9.07
N ALA A 150 -5.40 -5.16 -8.11
CA ALA A 150 -3.96 -4.93 -8.14
C ALA A 150 -3.18 -6.23 -7.94
N ARG A 151 -2.16 -6.47 -8.78
CA ARG A 151 -1.18 -7.53 -8.60
C ARG A 151 -0.07 -7.03 -7.69
N PHE A 152 0.10 -7.69 -6.55
CA PHE A 152 1.25 -7.48 -5.67
C PHE A 152 2.27 -8.58 -5.88
N GLU A 153 3.53 -8.19 -5.97
CA GLU A 153 4.67 -9.07 -6.12
C GLU A 153 5.62 -8.88 -4.93
N VAL A 154 5.97 -9.96 -4.25
CA VAL A 154 7.02 -9.96 -3.23
C VAL A 154 8.35 -10.27 -3.88
N TRP A 155 9.30 -9.36 -3.72
CA TRP A 155 10.66 -9.48 -4.23
C TRP A 155 11.65 -9.58 -3.07
N PHE A 156 12.70 -10.37 -3.23
CA PHE A 156 13.76 -10.57 -2.24
C PHE A 156 15.10 -10.09 -2.78
N VAL A 157 15.85 -9.39 -1.92
CA VAL A 157 17.21 -8.91 -2.17
C VAL A 157 18.13 -9.49 -1.09
N PRO A 158 19.08 -10.36 -1.45
CA PRO A 158 20.08 -10.90 -0.52
C PRO A 158 21.04 -9.82 -0.02
N ASP A 159 21.45 -9.88 1.24
CA ASP A 159 22.48 -9.00 1.80
C ASP A 159 23.89 -9.35 1.25
N ASN A 160 24.09 -10.57 0.75
CA ASN A 160 25.38 -11.04 0.21
C ASN A 160 25.69 -10.54 -1.22
N GLY A 161 24.91 -9.60 -1.75
CA GLY A 161 25.07 -9.09 -3.12
C GLY A 161 24.53 -10.04 -4.21
N GLY A 162 23.85 -11.11 -3.84
CA GLY A 162 23.17 -11.99 -4.77
C GLY A 162 22.06 -11.29 -5.57
N LYS A 163 21.58 -11.96 -6.62
CA LYS A 163 20.56 -11.38 -7.52
C LYS A 163 19.21 -11.20 -6.81
N GLU A 164 18.61 -10.04 -7.02
CA GLU A 164 17.21 -9.75 -6.69
C GLU A 164 16.29 -10.73 -7.43
N ARG A 165 15.30 -11.29 -6.73
CA ARG A 165 14.39 -12.31 -7.28
C ARG A 165 12.96 -12.17 -6.77
N LYS A 166 11.98 -12.45 -7.63
CA LYS A 166 10.57 -12.55 -7.23
C LYS A 166 10.35 -13.85 -6.44
N LEU A 167 9.65 -13.75 -5.31
CA LEU A 167 9.29 -14.90 -4.48
C LEU A 167 7.89 -15.42 -4.81
N ILE A 168 6.91 -14.52 -4.88
CA ILE A 168 5.49 -14.85 -5.12
C ILE A 168 4.73 -13.60 -5.59
N GLU A 169 3.59 -13.81 -6.23
CA GLU A 169 2.61 -12.77 -6.54
C GLU A 169 1.19 -13.22 -6.22
N LYS A 170 0.31 -12.25 -5.96
CA LYS A 170 -1.13 -12.44 -5.78
C LYS A 170 -1.88 -11.19 -6.23
N ASN A 171 -3.12 -11.37 -6.64
CA ASN A 171 -4.01 -10.25 -6.96
C ASN A 171 -4.91 -9.93 -5.76
N PHE A 172 -5.05 -8.65 -5.44
CA PHE A 172 -5.90 -8.16 -4.36
C PHE A 172 -6.90 -7.14 -4.89
N LYS A 173 -8.11 -7.14 -4.32
CA LYS A 173 -9.04 -6.02 -4.43
C LYS A 173 -8.61 -4.95 -3.44
N ILE A 174 -8.16 -3.79 -3.91
CA ILE A 174 -7.65 -2.71 -3.08
C ILE A 174 -8.30 -1.38 -3.45
N GLU A 175 -8.07 -0.36 -2.63
CA GLU A 175 -8.43 1.03 -2.88
C GLU A 175 -7.16 1.90 -2.85
N GLY A 176 -7.24 3.07 -3.47
CA GLY A 176 -6.21 4.10 -3.37
C GLY A 176 -6.42 4.98 -2.14
N TRP A 177 -5.38 5.71 -1.75
CA TRP A 177 -5.43 6.70 -0.69
C TRP A 177 -6.07 8.01 -1.19
N GLN A 178 -7.11 8.49 -0.50
CA GLN A 178 -7.74 9.78 -0.80
C GLN A 178 -6.74 10.94 -0.61
N ARG A 179 -6.59 11.79 -1.63
CA ARG A 179 -5.71 12.96 -1.63
C ARG A 179 -6.49 14.27 -1.60
#